data_AF-T1BZ39-F1
#
_entry.id   AF-T1BZ39-F1
#
_cell.length_a   1.000
_cell.length_b   1.000
_cell.length_c   1.000
_cell.angle_alpha   90.00
_cell.angle_beta   90.00
_cell.angle_gamma   90.00
#
_symmetry.space_group_name_H-M   'P 1'
#
loop_
_entity.id
_entity.type
_entity.pdbx_description
1 polymer ?
#
loop_
_entity_poly.entity_id
_entity_poly.type
_entity_poly.pdbx_seq_one_letter_code
_entity_poly.pdbx_strand_id
1 'polypeptide(L)'
;MLGVEMQSTGEVACFGPTFSDALVKALVATGVRLAPRKGTAFVSVGGTQLKEALLPIAMRLAELDLYVAATEDTAAFLSGHGVRGV
;
A
#
# COMPACT_ATOMS: atom_id res chain seq x y z
N MET A 1 4.69 -9.60 -11.46
CA MET A 1 5.53 -8.40 -11.60
C MET A 1 5.02 -7.65 -12.81
N LEU A 2 4.74 -6.36 -12.71
CA LEU A 2 4.40 -5.56 -13.89
C LEU A 2 5.67 -5.47 -14.75
N GLY A 3 5.56 -5.84 -16.02
CA GLY A 3 6.65 -5.79 -16.98
C GLY A 3 6.32 -4.86 -18.14
N VAL A 4 7.19 -4.84 -19.14
CA VAL A 4 6.95 -4.09 -20.38
C VAL A 4 5.83 -4.71 -21.23
N GLU A 5 5.56 -6.00 -21.06
CA GLU A 5 4.50 -6.72 -21.78
C GLU A 5 3.16 -6.62 -21.06
N MET A 6 2.11 -6.26 -21.80
CA MET A 6 0.74 -6.16 -21.28
C MET A 6 0.17 -7.56 -21.04
N GLN A 7 -0.19 -7.86 -19.80
CA GLN A 7 -0.79 -9.14 -19.37
C GLN A 7 -2.25 -9.01 -18.93
N SER A 8 -2.80 -7.78 -18.89
CA SER A 8 -4.19 -7.55 -18.54
C SER A 8 -5.13 -7.99 -19.66
N THR A 9 -6.23 -8.66 -19.32
CA THR A 9 -7.22 -9.18 -20.28
C THR A 9 -8.44 -8.26 -20.47
N GLY A 10 -8.53 -7.18 -19.69
CA GLY A 10 -9.62 -6.22 -19.74
C GLY A 10 -9.42 -5.09 -18.74
N GLU A 11 -10.36 -4.15 -18.75
CA GLU A 11 -10.35 -2.95 -17.93
C GLU A 11 -11.75 -2.64 -17.37
N VAL A 12 -11.79 -1.88 -16.27
CA VAL A 12 -13.02 -1.41 -15.65
C VAL A 12 -12.95 0.09 -15.45
N ALA A 13 -14.09 0.76 -15.56
CA ALA A 13 -14.24 2.18 -15.23
C ALA A 13 -15.37 2.34 -14.20
N CYS A 14 -15.14 3.20 -13.21
CA CYS A 14 -16.10 3.47 -12.14
C CYS A 14 -16.25 4.97 -11.92
N PHE A 15 -17.45 5.40 -11.53
CA PHE A 15 -17.76 6.80 -11.23
C PHE A 15 -17.89 7.01 -9.71
N GLY A 16 -17.48 8.19 -9.25
CA GLY A 16 -17.59 8.64 -7.87
C GLY A 16 -17.49 10.16 -7.75
N PRO A 17 -18.03 10.77 -6.69
CA PRO A 17 -17.97 12.21 -6.47
C PRO A 17 -16.55 12.70 -6.13
N THR A 18 -15.65 11.78 -5.75
CA THR A 18 -14.24 12.07 -5.50
C THR A 18 -13.37 11.00 -6.15
N PHE A 19 -12.09 11.34 -6.38
CA PHE A 19 -11.10 10.39 -6.89
C PHE A 19 -10.99 9.15 -5.99
N SER A 20 -10.94 9.32 -4.66
CA SER A 20 -10.85 8.20 -3.72
C SER A 20 -12.05 7.27 -3.81
N ASP A 21 -13.26 7.80 -3.95
CA ASP A 21 -14.47 6.98 -4.11
C ASP A 21 -14.46 6.21 -5.44
N ALA A 22 -14.14 6.89 -6.56
CA ALA A 22 -14.04 6.25 -7.86
C ALA A 22 -12.94 5.17 -7.89
N LEU A 23 -11.79 5.43 -7.28
CA LEU A 23 -10.66 4.51 -7.21
C LEU A 23 -10.99 3.26 -6.39
N VAL A 24 -11.56 3.43 -5.18
CA VAL A 24 -11.93 2.28 -4.33
C VAL A 24 -12.96 1.39 -5.03
N LYS A 25 -13.94 1.98 -5.73
CA LYS A 25 -14.90 1.22 -6.54
C LYS A 25 -14.22 0.46 -7.68
N ALA A 26 -13.29 1.09 -8.39
CA ALA A 26 -12.53 0.43 -9.46
C ALA A 26 -11.71 -0.76 -8.94
N LEU A 27 -11.03 -0.61 -7.79
CA LEU A 27 -10.30 -1.72 -7.15
C LEU A 27 -11.22 -2.89 -6.77
N VAL A 28 -12.38 -2.60 -6.19
CA VAL A 28 -13.37 -3.64 -5.86
C VAL A 28 -13.90 -4.31 -7.13
N ALA A 29 -14.15 -3.55 -8.19
CA ALA A 29 -14.63 -4.06 -9.47
C ALA A 29 -13.61 -4.99 -10.18
N THR A 30 -12.31 -4.78 -9.98
CA THR A 30 -11.26 -5.70 -10.45
C THR A 30 -11.04 -6.90 -9.54
N GLY A 31 -11.82 -7.04 -8.46
CA GLY A 31 -11.76 -8.17 -7.54
C GLY A 31 -10.81 -7.99 -6.36
N VAL A 32 -10.22 -6.81 -6.18
CA VAL A 32 -9.37 -6.51 -5.01
C VAL A 32 -10.23 -6.52 -3.75
N ARG A 33 -9.82 -7.33 -2.77
CA ARG A 33 -10.39 -7.32 -1.43
C ARG A 33 -9.77 -6.16 -0.66
N LEU A 34 -10.59 -5.22 -0.20
CA LEU A 34 -10.12 -4.15 0.67
C LEU A 34 -9.68 -4.72 2.02
N ALA A 35 -8.61 -4.15 2.57
CA ALA A 35 -8.10 -4.56 3.86
C ALA A 35 -9.18 -4.37 4.95
N PRO A 36 -9.25 -5.28 5.94
CA PRO A 36 -10.10 -5.09 7.10
C PRO A 36 -9.69 -3.83 7.88
N ARG A 37 -10.64 -3.25 8.64
CA ARG A 37 -10.40 -2.05 9.47
C ARG A 37 -9.33 -2.24 10.55
N LYS A 38 -8.93 -3.48 10.82
CA LYS A 38 -7.85 -3.88 11.72
C LYS A 38 -7.13 -5.06 11.10
N GLY A 39 -5.81 -5.06 11.11
CA GLY A 39 -5.01 -6.11 10.49
C GLY A 39 -3.56 -5.70 10.33
N THR A 40 -2.84 -6.46 9.51
CA THR A 40 -1.42 -6.27 9.26
C THR A 40 -1.17 -5.89 7.80
N ALA A 41 -0.48 -4.78 7.56
CA ALA A 41 0.05 -4.38 6.27
C ALA A 41 1.52 -4.81 6.17
N PHE A 42 1.82 -5.73 5.25
CA PHE A 42 3.20 -6.12 4.96
C PHE A 42 3.80 -5.19 3.90
N VAL A 43 4.95 -4.58 4.19
CA VAL A 43 5.66 -3.66 3.29
C VAL A 43 7.10 -4.11 3.05
N SER A 44 7.53 -4.07 1.80
CA SER A 44 8.91 -4.42 1.41
C SER A 44 9.25 -3.66 0.14
N VAL A 45 10.30 -2.83 0.19
CA VAL A 45 10.73 -2.02 -0.96
C VAL A 45 12.25 -2.05 -1.06
N GLY A 46 12.76 -2.01 -2.30
CA GLY A 46 14.19 -1.94 -2.58
C GLY A 46 14.66 -0.50 -2.77
N GLY A 47 15.84 -0.18 -2.23
CA GLY A 47 16.51 1.10 -2.46
C GLY A 47 15.98 2.27 -1.63
N THR A 48 16.85 3.24 -1.38
CA THR A 48 16.59 4.37 -0.48
C THR A 48 15.43 5.25 -0.94
N GLN A 49 15.33 5.52 -2.24
CA GLN A 49 14.27 6.38 -2.80
C GLN A 49 12.86 5.83 -2.53
N LEU A 50 12.65 4.51 -2.68
CA LEU A 50 11.36 3.89 -2.41
C LEU A 50 11.07 3.80 -0.90
N LYS A 51 12.10 3.63 -0.07
CA LYS A 51 11.96 3.67 1.39
C LYS A 51 11.53 5.05 1.89
N GLU A 52 12.12 6.12 1.36
CA GLU A 52 11.72 7.50 1.65
C GLU A 52 10.27 7.76 1.22
N ALA A 53 9.87 7.30 0.03
CA ALA A 53 8.49 7.40 -0.43
C ALA A 53 7.50 6.55 0.41
N LEU A 54 7.96 5.42 0.95
CA LEU A 54 7.16 4.55 1.81
C LEU A 54 6.93 5.14 3.20
N LEU A 55 7.84 5.94 3.74
CA LEU A 55 7.77 6.49 5.10
C LEU A 55 6.42 7.15 5.45
N PRO A 56 5.91 8.15 4.69
CA PRO A 56 4.62 8.77 4.99
C PRO A 56 3.45 7.78 4.87
N ILE A 57 3.56 6.78 3.98
CA ILE A 57 2.54 5.74 3.81
C ILE A 57 2.51 4.83 5.04
N ALA A 58 3.68 4.39 5.52
CA ALA A 58 3.80 3.55 6.72
C ALA A 58 3.26 4.26 7.97
N MET A 59 3.55 5.56 8.13
CA MET A 59 2.97 6.37 9.21
C MET A 59 1.44 6.43 9.11
N ARG A 60 0.90 6.65 7.90
CA ARG A 60 -0.54 6.69 7.70
C ARG A 60 -1.22 5.35 7.96
N LEU A 61 -0.56 4.23 7.64
CA LEU A 61 -1.06 2.90 7.96
C LEU A 61 -1.12 2.68 9.48
N ALA A 62 -0.10 3.11 10.22
CA ALA A 62 -0.10 3.05 11.68
C ALA A 62 -1.20 3.94 12.31
N GLU A 63 -1.47 5.12 11.76
CA GLU A 63 -2.60 5.98 12.17
C GLU A 63 -3.98 5.35 11.96
N LEU A 64 -4.08 4.37 11.06
CA LEU A 64 -5.30 3.63 10.76
C LEU A 64 -5.45 2.35 11.61
N ASP A 65 -4.68 2.23 12.70
CA ASP A 65 -4.64 1.04 13.59
C ASP A 65 -4.27 -0.27 12.85
N LEU A 66 -3.49 -0.17 11.76
CA LEU A 66 -2.90 -1.32 11.10
C LEU A 66 -1.49 -1.58 11.67
N TYR A 67 -1.20 -2.84 11.96
CA TYR A 67 0.16 -3.27 12.26
C TYR A 67 0.97 -3.25 10.97
N VAL A 68 2.12 -2.61 10.96
CA VAL A 68 3.00 -2.60 9.78
C VAL A 68 4.05 -3.68 9.99
N ALA A 69 4.15 -4.67 9.11
CA ALA A 69 5.22 -5.65 9.14
C ALA A 69 6.15 -5.40 7.95
N ALA A 70 7.46 -5.54 8.12
CA ALA A 70 8.38 -5.34 6.99
C ALA A 70 9.53 -6.34 6.94
N THR A 71 10.19 -6.41 5.79
CA THR A 71 11.48 -7.11 5.67
C THR A 71 12.56 -6.36 6.45
N GLU A 72 13.58 -7.07 6.94
CA GLU A 72 14.61 -6.55 7.87
C GLU A 72 15.14 -5.16 7.49
N ASP A 73 15.59 -5.00 6.24
CA ASP A 73 16.17 -3.75 5.75
C ASP A 73 15.14 -2.60 5.59
N THR A 74 13.87 -2.94 5.34
CA THR A 74 12.77 -1.96 5.32
C THR A 74 12.35 -1.58 6.75
N ALA A 75 12.29 -2.57 7.66
CA ALA A 75 11.95 -2.38 9.07
C ALA A 75 12.99 -1.51 9.78
N ALA A 76 14.28 -1.75 9.54
CA ALA A 76 15.37 -0.95 10.10
C ALA A 76 15.28 0.52 9.67
N PHE A 77 14.99 0.77 8.39
CA PHE A 77 14.77 2.13 7.89
C PHE A 77 13.58 2.80 8.56
N LEU A 78 12.42 2.14 8.62
CA LEU A 78 11.20 2.71 9.19
C LEU A 78 11.34 2.96 10.71
N SER A 79 11.97 2.04 11.43
CA SER A 79 12.27 2.18 12.85
C SER A 79 13.20 3.36 13.13
N GLY A 80 14.23 3.56 12.30
CA GLY A 80 15.12 4.72 12.38
C GLY A 80 14.42 6.07 12.18
N HIS A 81 13.25 6.07 11.54
CA HIS A 81 12.43 7.26 11.31
C HIS A 81 11.20 7.35 12.23
N GLY A 82 11.17 6.54 13.31
CA GLY A 82 10.17 6.66 14.38
C GLY A 82 8.86 5.90 14.14
N VAL A 83 8.77 5.05 13.10
CA VAL A 83 7.64 4.14 12.93
C VAL A 83 7.82 2.98 13.91
N ARG A 84 6.92 2.86 14.89
CA ARG A 84 7.01 1.85 15.95
C ARG A 84 6.26 0.57 15.57
N GLY A 85 6.81 -0.58 15.96
CA GLY A 85 6.16 -1.88 15.78
C GLY A 85 6.20 -2.38 14.34
N VAL A 86 7.34 -2.20 13.66
CA VAL A 86 7.63 -2.68 12.30
C VAL A 86 8.63 -3.81 12.31
#